data_AF-A0A7I8EZW9-F1
#
_entry.id   AF-A0A7I8EZW9-F1
#
_cell.length_a   1.000
_cell.length_b   1.000
_cell.length_c   1.000
_cell.angle_alpha   90.00
_cell.angle_beta   90.00
_cell.angle_gamma   90.00
#
_symmetry.space_group_name_H-M   'P 1'
#
loop_
_entity.id
_entity.type
_entity.pdbx_description
1 polymer ?
#
loop_
_entity_poly.entity_id
_entity_poly.type
_entity_poly.pdbx_seq_one_letter_code
_entity_poly.pdbx_strand_id
1 'polypeptide(L)'
;MLTRALKKAETLWPVLSQAYALVHQAAHVLANHEDEKGQVVRERYEQVLRTMREQQPSLGPLGEAISTFLKVTESYRPGLFHCYDVADLPRTNNELEHCFGSVRYSERRASGRRGAIAALVVRGPVRALTALALRRQCFLPRALVLYDLEAWYAMREQLTFRREARRKQLRFRRDPATYLADLEAKLIKESLRS
;
A
#
# COMPACT_ATOMS: atom_id res chain seq x y z
N MET A 1 -16.86 -3.75 41.03
CA MET A 1 -15.86 -2.81 40.43
C MET A 1 -16.34 -2.24 39.09
N LEU A 2 -16.91 -3.06 38.20
CA LEU A 2 -17.41 -2.65 36.88
C LEU A 2 -18.49 -1.55 36.93
N THR A 3 -19.45 -1.65 37.86
CA THR A 3 -20.50 -0.64 38.09
C THR A 3 -19.97 0.73 38.49
N ARG A 4 -18.88 0.78 39.28
CA ARG A 4 -18.26 2.04 39.73
C ARG A 4 -17.48 2.69 38.58
N ALA A 5 -16.86 1.89 37.71
CA ALA A 5 -16.18 2.37 36.51
C ALA A 5 -17.18 2.91 35.47
N LEU A 6 -18.30 2.21 35.24
CA LEU A 6 -19.37 2.65 34.35
C LEU A 6 -20.00 3.98 34.81
N LYS A 7 -20.30 4.12 36.11
CA LYS A 7 -20.80 5.39 36.69
C LYS A 7 -19.82 6.56 36.51
N LYS A 8 -18.52 6.28 36.53
CA LYS A 8 -17.47 7.30 36.31
C LYS A 8 -17.31 7.66 34.82
N ALA A 9 -17.66 6.76 33.91
CA ALA A 9 -17.64 6.97 32.47
C ALA A 9 -18.95 7.55 31.92
N GLU A 10 -20.02 7.58 32.72
CA GLU A 10 -21.35 8.10 32.33
C GLU A 10 -21.29 9.55 31.82
N THR A 11 -20.48 10.40 32.47
CA THR A 11 -20.28 11.79 32.04
C THR A 11 -19.49 11.92 30.73
N LEU A 12 -18.73 10.89 30.35
CA LEU A 12 -17.97 10.83 29.09
C LEU A 12 -18.80 10.21 27.96
N TRP A 13 -19.90 9.54 28.29
CA TRP A 13 -20.71 8.77 27.33
C TRP A 13 -21.26 9.60 26.17
N PRO A 14 -21.79 10.82 26.36
CA PRO A 14 -22.30 11.62 25.23
C PRO A 14 -21.23 11.91 24.18
N VAL A 15 -20.04 12.33 24.65
CA VAL A 15 -18.91 12.66 23.78
C VAL A 15 -18.33 11.40 23.12
N LEU A 16 -18.23 10.30 23.87
CA LEU A 16 -17.80 9.00 23.33
C LEU A 16 -18.76 8.46 22.27
N SER A 17 -20.07 8.55 22.51
CA SER A 17 -21.10 8.13 21.56
C SER A 17 -21.03 8.94 20.27
N GLN A 18 -20.85 10.26 20.37
CA GLN A 18 -20.69 11.13 19.21
C GLN A 18 -19.41 10.81 18.42
N ALA A 19 -18.26 10.69 19.10
CA ALA A 19 -16.99 10.33 18.46
C ALA A 19 -17.06 8.94 17.80
N TYR A 20 -17.68 7.97 18.47
CA TYR A 20 -17.91 6.64 17.93
C TYR A 20 -18.79 6.68 16.68
N ALA A 21 -19.90 7.42 16.70
CA ALA A 21 -20.81 7.52 15.56
C ALA A 21 -20.09 8.05 14.31
N LEU A 22 -19.21 9.04 14.47
CA LEU A 22 -18.38 9.56 13.37
C LEU A 22 -17.47 8.47 12.78
N VAL A 23 -16.68 7.79 13.61
CA VAL A 23 -15.75 6.74 13.15
C VAL A 23 -16.51 5.55 12.57
N HIS A 24 -17.65 5.20 13.16
CA HIS A 24 -18.53 4.14 12.67
C HIS A 24 -19.09 4.47 11.29
N GLN A 25 -19.53 5.73 11.06
CA GLN A 25 -19.99 6.17 9.74
C GLN A 25 -18.87 6.10 8.69
N ALA A 26 -17.66 6.51 9.05
CA ALA A 26 -16.49 6.38 8.17
C ALA A 26 -16.22 4.91 7.81
N ALA A 27 -16.23 4.01 8.80
CA ALA A 27 -16.06 2.58 8.58
C ALA A 27 -17.18 1.97 7.71
N HIS A 28 -18.43 2.41 7.89
CA HIS A 28 -19.57 1.95 7.12
C HIS A 28 -19.47 2.35 5.64
N VAL A 29 -19.04 3.59 5.34
CA VAL A 29 -18.79 4.00 3.95
C VAL A 29 -17.68 3.16 3.31
N LEU A 30 -16.59 2.91 4.04
CA LEU A 30 -15.50 2.04 3.56
C LEU A 30 -15.86 0.55 3.53
N ALA A 31 -16.96 0.14 4.16
CA ALA A 31 -17.47 -1.22 4.01
C ALA A 31 -18.07 -1.44 2.62
N ASN A 32 -18.55 -0.37 1.97
CA ASN A 32 -19.07 -0.35 0.61
C ASN A 32 -20.05 -1.50 0.34
N HIS A 33 -21.07 -1.66 1.19
CA HIS A 33 -22.04 -2.75 1.09
C HIS A 33 -22.85 -2.74 -0.23
N GLU A 34 -22.91 -1.59 -0.89
CA GLU A 34 -23.61 -1.38 -2.16
C GLU A 34 -22.74 -1.69 -3.39
N ASP A 35 -21.48 -2.11 -3.19
CA ASP A 35 -20.51 -2.42 -4.25
C ASP A 35 -20.33 -1.27 -5.26
N GLU A 36 -20.29 -0.05 -4.74
CA GLU A 36 -20.13 1.18 -5.52
C GLU A 36 -18.70 1.35 -6.02
N LYS A 37 -18.54 2.12 -7.09
CA LYS A 37 -17.21 2.45 -7.64
C LYS A 37 -16.40 3.34 -6.70
N GLY A 38 -15.08 3.30 -6.82
CA GLY A 38 -14.16 4.00 -5.93
C GLY A 38 -14.39 5.50 -5.86
N GLN A 39 -14.78 6.11 -6.98
CA GLN A 39 -15.12 7.54 -7.02
C GLN A 39 -16.35 7.89 -6.17
N VAL A 40 -17.40 7.07 -6.20
CA VAL A 40 -18.63 7.30 -5.42
C VAL A 40 -18.35 7.12 -3.93
N VAL A 41 -17.64 6.04 -3.56
CA VAL A 41 -17.21 5.79 -2.18
C VAL A 41 -16.35 6.94 -1.66
N ARG A 42 -15.44 7.46 -2.50
CA ARG A 42 -14.59 8.61 -2.17
C ARG A 42 -15.42 9.85 -1.86
N GLU A 43 -16.39 10.21 -2.69
CA GLU A 43 -17.23 11.39 -2.49
C GLU A 43 -18.03 11.29 -1.18
N ARG A 44 -18.66 10.14 -0.93
CA ARG A 44 -19.37 9.86 0.33
C ARG A 44 -18.42 9.94 1.54
N TYR A 45 -17.23 9.38 1.41
CA TYR A 45 -16.24 9.39 2.49
C TYR A 45 -15.73 10.81 2.77
N GLU A 46 -15.50 11.63 1.73
CA GLU A 46 -15.12 13.02 1.86
C GLU A 46 -16.18 13.85 2.60
N GLN A 47 -17.48 13.56 2.39
CA GLN A 47 -18.56 14.17 3.17
C GLN A 47 -18.46 13.81 4.65
N VAL A 48 -18.22 12.53 4.99
CA VAL A 48 -18.00 12.10 6.38
C VAL A 48 -16.81 12.81 7.01
N LEU A 49 -15.69 12.96 6.28
CA LEU A 49 -14.52 13.68 6.78
C LEU A 49 -14.78 15.18 7.00
N ARG A 50 -15.68 15.81 6.23
CA ARG A 50 -16.10 17.19 6.47
C ARG A 50 -16.91 17.29 7.76
N THR A 51 -17.90 16.42 7.94
CA THR A 51 -18.69 16.34 9.18
C THR A 51 -17.81 16.10 10.41
N MET A 52 -16.80 15.23 10.29
CA MET A 52 -15.82 15.01 11.36
C MET A 52 -15.05 16.30 11.72
N ARG A 53 -14.62 17.08 10.73
CA ARG A 53 -13.91 18.37 10.96
C ARG A 53 -14.81 19.38 11.66
N GLU A 54 -16.07 19.47 11.23
CA GLU A 54 -17.06 20.40 11.80
C GLU A 54 -17.41 20.05 13.25
N GLN A 55 -17.54 18.76 13.56
CA GLN A 55 -17.87 18.27 14.90
C GLN A 55 -16.64 18.11 15.81
N GLN A 56 -15.42 18.14 15.28
CA GLN A 56 -14.20 17.98 16.07
C GLN A 56 -14.14 18.91 17.30
N PRO A 57 -14.47 20.21 17.21
CA PRO A 57 -14.37 21.11 18.36
C PRO A 57 -15.36 20.78 19.48
N SER A 58 -16.49 20.15 19.18
CA SER A 58 -17.49 19.76 20.18
C SER A 58 -17.10 18.51 20.96
N LEU A 59 -16.03 17.82 20.58
CA LEU A 59 -15.62 16.54 21.18
C LEU A 59 -14.63 16.69 22.35
N GLY A 60 -14.30 17.92 22.75
CA GLY A 60 -13.42 18.19 23.89
C GLY A 60 -12.11 17.39 23.82
N PRO A 61 -11.73 16.61 24.86
CA PRO A 61 -10.50 15.81 24.87
C PRO A 61 -10.38 14.79 23.72
N LEU A 62 -11.49 14.31 23.16
CA LEU A 62 -11.47 13.36 22.03
C LEU A 62 -11.25 14.05 20.67
N GLY A 63 -11.29 15.38 20.62
CA GLY A 63 -11.01 16.14 19.39
C GLY A 63 -9.59 15.91 18.84
N GLU A 64 -8.62 15.62 19.71
CA GLU A 64 -7.25 15.27 19.28
C GLU A 64 -7.20 13.91 18.57
N ALA A 65 -7.97 12.94 19.03
CA ALA A 65 -8.08 11.63 18.39
C ALA A 65 -8.69 11.75 16.99
N ILE A 66 -9.73 12.59 16.83
CA ILE A 66 -10.32 12.88 15.52
C ILE A 66 -9.34 13.63 14.62
N SER A 67 -8.57 14.60 15.14
CA SER A 67 -7.50 15.26 14.38
C SER A 67 -6.48 14.25 13.83
N THR A 68 -6.04 13.33 14.69
CA THR A 68 -5.11 12.26 14.32
C THR A 68 -5.72 11.35 13.26
N PHE A 69 -6.98 10.95 13.42
CA PHE A 69 -7.70 10.14 12.44
C PHE A 69 -7.77 10.82 11.07
N LEU A 70 -8.13 12.10 11.03
CA LEU A 70 -8.19 12.89 9.79
C LEU A 70 -6.82 12.98 9.11
N LYS A 71 -5.76 13.24 9.88
CA LYS A 71 -4.38 13.33 9.38
C LYS A 71 -3.90 12.00 8.78
N VAL A 72 -4.13 10.90 9.48
CA VAL A 72 -3.77 9.55 9.01
C VAL A 72 -4.57 9.21 7.75
N THR A 73 -5.86 9.50 7.75
CA THR A 73 -6.72 9.28 6.58
C THR A 73 -6.20 10.00 5.35
N GLU A 74 -5.78 11.26 5.48
CA GLU A 74 -5.20 12.02 4.38
C GLU A 74 -3.91 11.40 3.85
N SER A 75 -3.04 10.88 4.73
CA SER A 75 -1.78 10.25 4.30
C SER A 75 -1.99 8.96 3.49
N TYR A 76 -3.08 8.23 3.73
CA TYR A 76 -3.43 7.01 3.00
C TYR A 76 -4.32 7.26 1.77
N ARG A 77 -4.78 8.50 1.56
CA ARG A 77 -5.75 8.86 0.52
C ARG A 77 -5.44 8.35 -0.89
N PRO A 78 -4.18 8.39 -1.39
CA PRO A 78 -3.89 7.94 -2.75
C PRO A 78 -4.23 6.47 -3.00
N GLY A 79 -4.21 5.62 -1.96
CA GLY A 79 -4.41 4.18 -2.07
C GLY A 79 -5.77 3.66 -1.64
N LEU A 80 -6.57 4.48 -0.94
CA LEU A 80 -7.69 3.99 -0.12
C LEU A 80 -8.86 3.42 -0.94
N PHE A 81 -9.11 3.97 -2.14
CA PHE A 81 -10.32 3.67 -2.93
C PHE A 81 -10.07 2.73 -4.12
N HIS A 82 -8.81 2.41 -4.44
CA HIS A 82 -8.49 1.59 -5.61
C HIS A 82 -9.04 0.16 -5.54
N CYS A 83 -9.26 -0.37 -4.33
CA CYS A 83 -9.81 -1.71 -4.13
C CYS A 83 -11.25 -1.87 -4.65
N TYR A 84 -11.98 -0.77 -4.87
CA TYR A 84 -13.34 -0.80 -5.42
C TYR A 84 -13.36 -0.83 -6.95
N ASP A 85 -12.31 -0.33 -7.61
CA ASP A 85 -12.24 -0.26 -9.08
C ASP A 85 -11.47 -1.43 -9.70
N VAL A 86 -10.61 -2.09 -8.91
CA VAL A 86 -9.76 -3.18 -9.37
C VAL A 86 -10.26 -4.50 -8.78
N ALA A 87 -10.86 -5.33 -9.63
CA ALA A 87 -11.25 -6.67 -9.27
C ALA A 87 -10.08 -7.44 -8.62
N ASP A 88 -10.39 -8.25 -7.62
CA ASP A 88 -9.43 -9.07 -6.87
C ASP A 88 -8.40 -8.31 -6.01
N LEU A 89 -8.35 -6.97 -6.05
CA LEU A 89 -7.49 -6.19 -5.17
C LEU A 89 -8.02 -6.24 -3.73
N PRO A 90 -7.21 -6.70 -2.75
CA PRO A 90 -7.70 -6.83 -1.39
C PRO A 90 -8.10 -5.49 -0.78
N ARG A 91 -9.21 -5.47 -0.05
CA ARG A 91 -9.80 -4.25 0.53
C ARG A 91 -9.12 -3.85 1.82
N THR A 92 -8.64 -4.82 2.59
CA THR A 92 -8.07 -4.57 3.92
C THR A 92 -6.56 -4.80 3.96
N ASN A 93 -5.87 -4.08 4.86
CA ASN A 93 -4.46 -4.32 5.10
C ASN A 93 -4.19 -5.77 5.54
N ASN A 94 -5.09 -6.37 6.34
CA ASN A 94 -4.95 -7.76 6.77
C ASN A 94 -4.98 -8.74 5.58
N GLU A 95 -5.86 -8.52 4.61
CA GLU A 95 -5.91 -9.34 3.41
C GLU A 95 -4.66 -9.12 2.53
N LEU A 96 -4.19 -7.88 2.39
CA LEU A 96 -2.92 -7.58 1.72
C LEU A 96 -1.74 -8.29 2.40
N GLU A 97 -1.65 -8.22 3.72
CA GLU A 97 -0.64 -8.90 4.52
C GLU A 97 -0.70 -10.42 4.35
N HIS A 98 -1.89 -11.00 4.31
CA HIS A 98 -2.09 -12.41 4.02
C HIS A 98 -1.65 -12.76 2.57
N CYS A 99 -1.98 -11.93 1.59
CA CYS A 99 -1.50 -12.06 0.21
C CYS A 99 0.04 -12.07 0.18
N PHE A 100 0.70 -11.06 0.74
CA PHE A 100 2.17 -11.00 0.80
C PHE A 100 2.78 -12.12 1.65
N GLY A 101 2.09 -12.58 2.69
CA GLY A 101 2.46 -13.76 3.48
C GLY A 101 2.56 -15.01 2.61
N SER A 102 1.56 -15.23 1.75
CA SER A 102 1.54 -16.39 0.85
C SER A 102 2.62 -16.34 -0.24
N VAL A 103 2.92 -15.16 -0.77
CA VAL A 103 4.05 -14.96 -1.69
C VAL A 103 5.36 -15.30 -0.97
N ARG A 104 5.59 -14.77 0.25
CA ARG A 104 6.79 -15.09 1.03
C ARG A 104 6.91 -16.59 1.36
N TYR A 105 5.79 -17.25 1.64
CA TYR A 105 5.74 -18.68 1.90
C TYR A 105 6.16 -19.50 0.67
N SER A 106 5.57 -19.24 -0.49
CA SER A 106 5.92 -19.94 -1.74
C SER A 106 7.38 -19.70 -2.15
N GLU A 107 7.87 -18.47 -2.00
CA GLU A 107 9.27 -18.10 -2.23
C GLU A 107 10.23 -18.86 -1.31
N ARG A 108 9.88 -19.02 -0.03
CA ARG A 108 10.67 -19.83 0.91
C ARG A 108 10.67 -21.30 0.53
N ARG A 109 9.53 -21.85 0.11
CA ARG A 109 9.42 -23.25 -0.35
C ARG A 109 10.27 -23.51 -1.59
N ALA A 110 10.33 -22.56 -2.52
CA ALA A 110 11.09 -22.69 -3.76
C ALA A 110 12.61 -22.45 -3.57
N SER A 111 13.01 -21.57 -2.66
CA SER A 111 14.43 -21.14 -2.52
C SER A 111 15.12 -21.57 -1.22
N GLY A 112 14.38 -22.07 -0.23
CA GLY A 112 14.86 -22.36 1.12
C GLY A 112 15.17 -21.13 1.99
N ARG A 113 15.02 -19.90 1.48
CA ARG A 113 15.45 -18.68 2.19
C ARG A 113 14.34 -18.10 3.06
N ARG A 114 14.64 -17.81 4.34
CA ARG A 114 13.69 -17.22 5.30
C ARG A 114 13.53 -15.70 5.14
N GLY A 115 14.53 -15.01 4.59
CA GLY A 115 14.60 -13.55 4.43
C GLY A 115 14.34 -13.02 3.02
N ALA A 116 14.48 -11.71 2.84
CA ALA A 116 14.27 -11.04 1.56
C ALA A 116 15.15 -11.63 0.45
N ILE A 117 14.51 -12.19 -0.57
CA ILE A 117 15.22 -12.70 -1.74
C ILE A 117 15.57 -11.51 -2.62
N ALA A 118 16.84 -11.35 -3.00
CA ALA A 118 17.29 -10.24 -3.85
C ALA A 118 16.46 -10.12 -5.15
N ALA A 119 15.95 -11.23 -5.67
CA ALA A 119 15.07 -11.27 -6.82
C ALA A 119 13.68 -10.63 -6.59
N LEU A 120 13.15 -10.61 -5.36
CA LEU A 120 11.91 -9.86 -5.03
C LEU A 120 12.14 -8.35 -5.06
N VAL A 121 13.36 -7.86 -4.79
CA VAL A 121 13.64 -6.41 -4.89
C VAL A 121 13.60 -5.95 -6.35
N VAL A 122 14.15 -6.76 -7.26
CA VAL A 122 14.22 -6.41 -8.68
C VAL A 122 12.93 -6.76 -9.43
N ARG A 123 12.39 -7.96 -9.19
CA ARG A 123 11.25 -8.54 -9.91
C ARG A 123 9.98 -8.61 -9.08
N GLY A 124 9.94 -7.96 -7.91
CA GLY A 124 8.85 -8.02 -6.94
C GLY A 124 7.46 -7.87 -7.52
N PRO A 125 7.18 -6.83 -8.32
CA PRO A 125 5.86 -6.63 -8.91
C PRO A 125 5.39 -7.83 -9.73
N VAL A 126 6.25 -8.37 -10.61
CA VAL A 126 5.91 -9.57 -11.39
C VAL A 126 5.80 -10.80 -10.51
N ARG A 127 6.78 -11.07 -9.65
CA ARG A 127 6.80 -12.31 -8.86
C ARG A 127 5.65 -12.38 -7.86
N ALA A 128 5.30 -11.26 -7.22
CA ALA A 128 4.17 -11.20 -6.30
C ALA A 128 2.85 -11.41 -7.06
N LEU A 129 2.64 -10.70 -8.17
CA LEU A 129 1.44 -10.87 -9.00
C LEU A 129 1.33 -12.29 -9.56
N THR A 130 2.41 -12.85 -10.11
CA THR A 130 2.43 -14.23 -10.61
C THR A 130 2.12 -15.24 -9.51
N ALA A 131 2.73 -15.11 -8.33
CA ALA A 131 2.47 -16.02 -7.22
C ALA A 131 1.01 -15.92 -6.71
N LEU A 132 0.44 -14.71 -6.69
CA LEU A 132 -0.97 -14.51 -6.32
C LEU A 132 -1.93 -15.04 -7.40
N ALA A 133 -1.64 -14.78 -8.68
CA ALA A 133 -2.41 -15.27 -9.81
C ALA A 133 -2.40 -16.80 -9.87
N LEU A 134 -1.23 -17.44 -9.73
CA LEU A 134 -1.12 -18.90 -9.69
C LEU A 134 -1.88 -19.53 -8.52
N ARG A 135 -2.00 -18.82 -7.39
CA ARG A 135 -2.79 -19.28 -6.24
C ARG A 135 -4.29 -19.17 -6.48
N ARG A 136 -4.75 -18.11 -7.18
CA ARG A 136 -6.18 -17.90 -7.48
C ARG A 136 -6.65 -18.68 -8.70
N GLN A 137 -5.79 -18.92 -9.67
CA GLN A 137 -6.11 -19.49 -10.98
C GLN A 137 -4.99 -20.42 -11.41
N CYS A 138 -5.18 -21.73 -11.21
CA CYS A 138 -4.25 -22.74 -11.70
C CYS A 138 -4.18 -22.67 -13.23
N PHE A 139 -3.04 -22.19 -13.77
CA PHE A 139 -2.56 -22.41 -15.15
C PHE A 139 -3.62 -22.44 -16.26
N LEU A 140 -4.57 -21.50 -16.27
CA LEU A 140 -5.47 -21.37 -17.41
C LEU A 140 -4.66 -20.85 -18.61
N PRO A 141 -4.70 -21.51 -19.78
CA PRO A 141 -3.97 -21.06 -20.97
C PRO A 141 -4.24 -19.59 -21.32
N ARG A 142 -5.47 -19.12 -21.09
CA ARG A 142 -5.87 -17.71 -21.27
C ARG A 142 -5.04 -16.73 -20.43
N ALA A 143 -4.57 -17.13 -19.25
CA ALA A 143 -3.79 -16.27 -18.36
C ALA A 143 -2.32 -16.14 -18.80
N LEU A 144 -1.87 -17.00 -19.72
CA LEU A 144 -0.54 -16.95 -20.32
C LEU A 144 -0.51 -16.24 -21.67
N VAL A 145 -1.68 -15.89 -22.22
CA VAL A 145 -1.80 -15.13 -23.46
C VAL A 145 -1.35 -13.70 -23.23
N LEU A 146 -0.47 -13.22 -24.09
CA LEU A 146 0.01 -11.84 -24.09
C LEU A 146 -0.97 -10.96 -24.88
N TYR A 147 -1.85 -10.24 -24.19
CA TYR A 147 -2.85 -9.37 -24.83
C TYR A 147 -2.32 -7.97 -25.18
N ASP A 148 -1.34 -7.49 -24.43
CA ASP A 148 -0.76 -6.15 -24.59
C ASP A 148 0.77 -6.24 -24.64
N LEU A 149 1.31 -6.07 -25.85
CA LEU A 149 2.73 -6.15 -26.11
C LEU A 149 3.49 -4.91 -25.62
N GLU A 150 2.86 -3.73 -25.67
CA GLU A 150 3.48 -2.47 -25.25
C GLU A 150 3.63 -2.44 -23.73
N ALA A 151 2.56 -2.77 -23.00
CA ALA A 151 2.62 -2.89 -21.54
C ALA A 151 3.66 -3.92 -21.09
N TRP A 152 3.83 -5.00 -21.85
CA TRP A 152 4.85 -6.00 -21.56
C TRP A 152 6.27 -5.46 -21.77
N TYR A 153 6.54 -4.77 -22.88
CA TYR A 153 7.85 -4.13 -23.11
C TYR A 153 8.16 -3.09 -22.04
N ALA A 154 7.20 -2.21 -21.74
CA ALA A 154 7.34 -1.21 -20.68
C ALA A 154 7.65 -1.87 -19.33
N MET A 155 6.96 -2.96 -18.98
CA MET A 155 7.24 -3.72 -17.76
C MET A 155 8.66 -4.30 -17.74
N ARG A 156 9.13 -4.84 -18.87
CA ARG A 156 10.51 -5.37 -18.96
C ARG A 156 11.57 -4.30 -18.89
N GLU A 157 11.32 -3.13 -19.45
CA GLU A 157 12.22 -1.98 -19.34
C GLU A 157 12.34 -1.53 -17.88
N GLN A 158 11.22 -1.41 -17.16
CA GLN A 158 11.21 -1.09 -15.73
C GLN A 158 11.99 -2.12 -14.91
N LEU A 159 11.84 -3.42 -15.19
CA LEU A 159 12.60 -4.48 -14.53
C LEU A 159 14.10 -4.39 -14.83
N THR A 160 14.46 -4.03 -16.06
CA THR A 160 15.84 -3.85 -16.49
C THR A 160 16.48 -2.66 -15.77
N PHE A 161 15.76 -1.54 -15.69
CA PHE A 161 16.17 -0.37 -14.91
C PHE A 161 16.43 -0.72 -13.44
N ARG A 162 15.50 -1.42 -12.78
CA ARG A 162 15.66 -1.86 -11.38
C ARG A 162 16.85 -2.82 -11.21
N ARG A 163 17.06 -3.71 -12.18
CA ARG A 163 18.20 -4.65 -12.18
C ARG A 163 19.51 -3.89 -12.25
N GLU A 164 19.63 -2.93 -13.17
CA GLU A 164 20.85 -2.12 -13.33
C GLU A 164 21.11 -1.23 -12.11
N ALA A 165 20.08 -0.60 -11.53
CA ALA A 165 20.20 0.12 -10.27
C ALA A 165 20.77 -0.77 -9.16
N ARG A 166 20.29 -2.02 -9.05
CA ARG A 166 20.81 -2.97 -8.06
C ARG A 166 22.25 -3.39 -8.36
N ARG A 167 22.62 -3.57 -9.63
CA ARG A 167 24.02 -3.86 -10.03
C ARG A 167 24.94 -2.70 -9.67
N LYS A 168 24.53 -1.46 -9.92
CA LYS A 168 25.27 -0.24 -9.53
C LYS A 168 25.49 -0.18 -8.01
N GLN A 169 24.45 -0.41 -7.21
CA GLN A 169 24.58 -0.48 -5.74
C GLN A 169 25.56 -1.56 -5.28
N LEU A 170 25.54 -2.74 -5.90
CA LEU A 170 26.47 -3.83 -5.58
C LEU A 170 27.91 -3.49 -5.97
N ARG A 171 28.12 -2.86 -7.13
CA ARG A 171 29.45 -2.40 -7.57
C ARG A 171 30.00 -1.36 -6.60
N PHE A 172 29.20 -0.35 -6.25
CA PHE A 172 29.58 0.66 -5.26
C PHE A 172 29.95 0.04 -3.92
N ARG A 173 29.15 -0.90 -3.40
CA ARG A 173 29.43 -1.55 -2.11
C ARG A 173 30.68 -2.44 -2.12
N ARG A 174 31.09 -2.93 -3.30
CA ARG A 174 32.29 -3.76 -3.44
C ARG A 174 33.57 -2.93 -3.35
N ASP A 175 33.58 -1.78 -4.00
CA ASP A 175 34.69 -0.84 -3.97
C ASP A 175 34.17 0.59 -4.25
N PRO A 176 33.88 1.36 -3.19
CA PRO A 176 33.35 2.71 -3.33
C PRO A 176 34.32 3.65 -4.04
N ALA A 177 35.62 3.54 -3.75
CA ALA A 177 36.63 4.47 -4.24
C ALA A 177 36.79 4.34 -5.76
N THR A 178 37.02 3.11 -6.25
CA THR A 178 37.13 2.86 -7.69
C THR A 178 35.84 3.20 -8.43
N TYR A 179 34.67 2.89 -7.84
CA TYR A 179 33.39 3.21 -8.46
C TYR A 179 33.15 4.71 -8.62
N LEU A 180 33.54 5.53 -7.65
CA LEU A 180 33.43 6.98 -7.72
C LEU A 180 34.43 7.57 -8.73
N ALA A 181 35.69 7.12 -8.71
CA ALA A 181 36.69 7.54 -9.70
C ALA A 181 36.25 7.26 -11.15
N ASP A 182 35.65 6.08 -11.40
CA ASP A 182 35.09 5.71 -12.70
C ASP A 182 33.92 6.61 -13.12
N LEU A 183 33.10 7.07 -12.18
CA LEU A 183 31.99 7.98 -12.45
C LEU A 183 32.50 9.40 -12.75
N GLU A 184 33.46 9.89 -11.99
CA GLU A 184 34.10 11.19 -12.22
C GLU A 184 34.77 11.23 -13.60
N ALA A 185 35.52 10.18 -13.96
CA ALA A 185 36.16 10.08 -15.27
C ALA A 185 35.15 10.07 -16.43
N LYS A 186 33.96 9.50 -16.24
CA LYS A 186 32.89 9.53 -17.26
C LYS A 186 32.24 10.90 -17.37
N LEU A 187 31.96 11.54 -16.24
CA LEU A 187 31.39 12.89 -16.21
C LEU A 187 32.29 13.88 -16.93
N ILE A 188 33.60 13.83 -16.65
CA ILE A 188 34.61 14.67 -17.31
C ILE A 188 34.65 14.40 -18.82
N LYS A 189 34.54 13.14 -19.25
CA LYS A 189 34.51 12.78 -20.69
C LYS A 189 33.24 13.24 -21.39
N GLU A 190 32.10 13.24 -20.71
CA GLU A 190 30.83 13.71 -21.27
C GLU A 190 30.83 15.24 -21.40
N SER A 191 31.37 15.98 -20.42
CA SER A 191 31.51 17.44 -20.48
C SER A 191 32.50 17.93 -21.55
N LEU A 192 33.38 17.06 -22.04
CA LEU A 192 34.32 17.36 -23.13
C LEU A 192 33.76 17.04 -24.53
N ARG A 193 32.59 16.40 -24.61
CA ARG A 193 31.90 16.06 -25.87
C ARG A 193 30.74 17.00 -26.21
N SER A 194 30.34 17.86 -25.28
CA SER A 194 29.44 19.01 -25.50
C SER A 194 30.22 20.22 -25.97
#